data_AF-A0AA85JG64-F1
#
_entry.id   AF-A0AA85JG64-F1
#
_cell.length_a   1.000
_cell.length_b   1.000
_cell.length_c   1.000
_cell.angle_alpha   90.00
_cell.angle_beta   90.00
_cell.angle_gamma   90.00
#
_symmetry.space_group_name_H-M   'P 1'
#
loop_
_entity.id
_entity.type
_entity.pdbx_description
1 polymer ?
#
loop_
_entity_poly.entity_id
_entity_poly.type
_entity_poly.pdbx_seq_one_letter_code
_entity_poly.pdbx_strand_id
1 'polypeptide(L)'
;MFNVVLLLPLVVGLIWGSTNIAMKCYSKTKLKCFAFFLLNQCASVLLMLGFKYTQLSKGVAIANSTALFTSALMSYCLCKEKIGWSGTAGVLLICIGIGLLND
;
A
#
# COMPACT_ATOMS: atom_id res chain seq x y z
N MET A 1 -13.30 -9.60 16.42
CA MET A 1 -12.46 -8.40 16.66
C MET A 1 -11.10 -8.50 15.96
N PHE A 2 -10.43 -9.65 16.00
CA PHE A 2 -9.13 -9.91 15.32
C PHE A 2 -9.11 -9.60 13.81
N ASN A 3 -10.20 -9.87 13.08
CA ASN A 3 -10.25 -9.65 11.63
C ASN A 3 -10.10 -8.17 11.21
N VAL A 4 -10.66 -7.22 11.96
CA VAL A 4 -10.62 -5.79 11.56
C VAL A 4 -9.22 -5.21 11.73
N VAL A 5 -8.46 -5.70 12.71
CA VAL A 5 -7.11 -5.24 13.05
C VAL A 5 -6.11 -5.49 11.93
N LEU A 6 -6.26 -6.61 11.22
CA LEU A 6 -5.39 -6.99 10.11
C LEU A 6 -5.95 -6.56 8.74
N LEU A 7 -7.26 -6.75 8.54
CA LEU A 7 -7.91 -6.56 7.25
C LEU A 7 -7.90 -5.08 6.83
N LEU A 8 -8.09 -4.15 7.77
CA LEU A 8 -8.19 -2.73 7.43
C LEU A 8 -6.84 -2.14 6.97
N PRO A 9 -5.71 -2.36 7.66
CA PRO A 9 -4.39 -2.01 7.16
C PRO A 9 -4.05 -2.64 5.80
N LEU A 10 -4.42 -3.91 5.59
CA LEU A 10 -4.24 -4.60 4.31
C LEU A 10 -5.00 -3.91 3.18
N VAL A 11 -6.30 -3.65 3.38
CA VAL A 11 -7.14 -2.98 2.38
C VAL A 11 -6.61 -1.58 2.06
N VAL A 12 -6.23 -0.80 3.08
CA VAL A 12 -5.62 0.53 2.87
C VAL A 12 -4.34 0.41 2.06
N GLY A 13 -3.46 -0.53 2.40
CA GLY A 13 -2.22 -0.74 1.68
C GLY A 13 -2.45 -1.11 0.21
N LEU A 14 -3.43 -1.98 -0.09
CA LEU A 14 -3.82 -2.32 -1.46
C LEU A 14 -4.29 -1.07 -2.24
N ILE A 15 -5.09 -0.21 -1.61
CA ILE A 15 -5.59 1.04 -2.23
C ILE A 15 -4.42 2.00 -2.49
N TRP A 16 -3.54 2.23 -1.51
CA TRP A 16 -2.37 3.08 -1.66
C TRP A 16 -1.45 2.60 -2.78
N GLY A 17 -1.08 1.31 -2.78
CA GLY A 17 -0.21 0.77 -3.82
C GLY A 17 -0.82 0.87 -5.22
N SER A 18 -2.12 0.59 -5.34
CA SER A 18 -2.83 0.65 -6.63
C SER A 18 -2.97 2.09 -7.13
N THR A 19 -3.38 3.02 -6.26
CA THR A 19 -3.59 4.43 -6.64
C THR A 19 -2.29 5.14 -6.97
N ASN A 20 -1.20 4.87 -6.25
CA ASN A 20 0.12 5.41 -6.56
C ASN A 20 0.59 5.02 -7.96
N ILE A 21 0.46 3.74 -8.32
CA ILE A 21 0.81 3.28 -9.67
C ILE A 21 -0.18 3.78 -10.72
N ALA A 22 -1.48 3.82 -10.42
CA ALA A 22 -2.48 4.36 -11.34
C ALA A 22 -2.25 5.85 -11.65
N MET A 23 -1.86 6.66 -10.66
CA MET A 23 -1.45 8.04 -10.86
C MET A 23 -0.22 8.14 -11.77
N LYS A 24 0.76 7.23 -11.60
CA LYS A 24 1.98 7.19 -12.42
C LYS A 24 1.69 6.79 -13.87
N CYS A 25 0.86 5.76 -14.10
CA CYS A 25 0.78 5.09 -15.41
C CYS A 25 -0.49 5.38 -16.21
N TYR A 26 -1.57 5.83 -15.58
CA TYR A 26 -2.84 6.10 -16.26
C TYR A 26 -3.28 7.57 -16.24
N SER A 27 -2.60 8.41 -15.47
CA SER A 27 -2.97 9.82 -15.33
C SER A 27 -2.52 10.65 -16.53
N LYS A 28 -3.23 10.49 -17.65
CA LYS A 28 -3.05 11.35 -18.84
C LYS A 28 -3.71 12.72 -18.68
N THR A 29 -4.63 12.85 -17.72
CA THR A 29 -5.40 14.08 -17.46
C THR A 29 -5.42 14.41 -15.97
N LYS A 30 -5.40 15.71 -15.65
CA LYS A 30 -5.44 16.20 -14.25
C LYS A 30 -6.65 15.68 -13.47
N LEU A 31 -7.80 15.49 -14.13
CA LEU A 31 -9.02 14.96 -13.52
C LEU A 31 -8.84 13.52 -12.99
N LYS A 32 -8.21 12.64 -13.78
CA LYS A 32 -7.94 11.25 -13.36
C LYS A 32 -6.91 11.21 -12.24
N CYS A 33 -5.87 12.06 -12.33
CA CYS A 33 -4.90 12.25 -11.25
C CYS A 33 -5.59 12.57 -9.93
N PHE A 34 -6.49 13.56 -9.98
CA PHE A 34 -7.20 14.06 -8.81
C PHE A 34 -8.13 13.01 -8.22
N ALA A 35 -8.82 12.22 -9.06
CA ALA A 35 -9.65 11.12 -8.58
C ALA A 35 -8.84 10.05 -7.83
N PHE A 36 -7.69 9.62 -8.36
CA PHE A 36 -6.82 8.67 -7.67
C PHE A 36 -6.19 9.26 -6.41
N PHE A 37 -5.84 10.54 -6.43
CA PHE A 37 -5.35 11.25 -5.26
C PHE A 37 -6.41 11.28 -4.14
N LEU A 38 -7.67 11.61 -4.47
CA LEU A 38 -8.76 11.59 -3.49
C LEU A 38 -8.97 10.19 -2.91
N LEU A 39 -8.95 9.14 -3.74
CA LEU A 39 -9.06 7.77 -3.27
C LEU A 39 -7.91 7.41 -2.31
N ASN A 40 -6.68 7.85 -2.62
CA ASN A 40 -5.52 7.68 -1.76
C ASN A 40 -5.69 8.40 -0.40
N GLN A 41 -6.24 9.61 -0.39
CA GLN A 41 -6.52 10.35 0.85
C GLN A 41 -7.67 9.73 1.67
N CYS A 42 -8.73 9.23 1.01
CA CYS A 42 -9.78 8.49 1.70
C CYS A 42 -9.24 7.25 2.42
N ALA A 43 -8.29 6.54 1.81
CA ALA A 43 -7.63 5.40 2.44
C ALA A 43 -6.82 5.81 3.68
N SER A 44 -6.14 6.97 3.65
CA SER A 44 -5.44 7.53 4.81
C SER A 44 -6.39 7.84 5.98
N VAL A 45 -7.54 8.45 5.68
CA VAL A 45 -8.58 8.73 6.69
C VAL A 45 -9.13 7.42 7.26
N LEU A 46 -9.37 6.42 6.41
CA LEU A 46 -9.84 5.10 6.83
C LEU A 46 -8.84 4.41 7.78
N LEU A 47 -7.54 4.50 7.49
CA LEU A 47 -6.49 3.98 8.37
C LEU A 47 -6.48 4.69 9.72
N MET A 48 -6.63 6.03 9.71
CA MET A 48 -6.67 6.84 10.93
C MET A 48 -7.85 6.45 11.84
N LEU A 49 -9.03 6.21 11.25
CA LEU A 49 -10.19 5.68 11.99
C LEU A 49 -9.93 4.26 12.53
N GLY A 50 -9.16 3.47 11.79
CA GLY A 50 -8.72 2.13 12.17
C GLY A 50 -7.82 2.05 13.40
N PHE A 51 -7.03 3.10 13.68
CA PHE A 51 -6.13 3.13 14.85
C PHE A 51 -6.85 3.10 16.19
N LYS A 52 -8.17 3.34 16.22
CA LYS A 52 -8.98 3.08 17.41
C LYS A 52 -8.94 1.61 17.84
N TYR A 53 -8.64 0.70 16.91
CA TYR A 53 -8.68 -0.76 17.10
C TYR A 53 -7.33 -1.43 16.90
N THR A 54 -6.30 -0.72 16.44
CA THR A 54 -5.00 -1.27 16.06
C THR A 54 -3.89 -0.36 16.54
N GLN A 55 -2.80 -0.94 17.08
CA GLN A 55 -1.62 -0.15 17.42
C GLN A 55 -1.05 0.54 16.18
N LEU A 56 -0.73 1.82 16.32
CA LEU A 56 -0.22 2.67 15.24
C LEU A 56 0.95 2.01 14.50
N SER A 57 1.94 1.51 15.24
CA SER A 57 3.14 0.86 14.70
C SER A 57 2.80 -0.35 13.83
N LYS A 58 1.91 -1.23 14.29
CA LYS A 58 1.50 -2.43 13.56
C LYS A 58 0.67 -2.10 12.33
N GLY A 59 -0.35 -1.26 12.48
CA GLY A 59 -1.24 -0.88 11.38
C GLY A 59 -0.50 -0.14 10.26
N VAL A 60 0.37 0.81 10.60
CA VAL A 60 1.16 1.56 9.61
C VAL A 60 2.16 0.65 8.89
N ALA A 61 2.85 -0.23 9.62
CA ALA A 61 3.80 -1.15 9.02
C ALA A 61 3.13 -2.12 8.03
N ILE A 62 1.97 -2.69 8.38
CA ILE A 62 1.20 -3.58 7.50
C ILE A 62 0.68 -2.82 6.28
N ALA A 63 0.12 -1.61 6.45
CA ALA A 63 -0.37 -0.82 5.33
C ALA A 63 0.75 -0.42 4.37
N ASN A 64 1.90 0.04 4.88
CA ASN A 64 3.04 0.45 4.06
C ASN A 64 3.69 -0.73 3.31
N SER A 65 3.88 -1.85 3.99
CA SER A 65 4.43 -3.05 3.36
C SER A 65 3.54 -3.57 2.24
N THR A 66 2.23 -3.63 2.50
CA THR A 66 1.23 -4.02 1.50
C THR A 66 1.22 -3.03 0.34
N ALA A 67 1.28 -1.72 0.60
CA ALA A 67 1.35 -0.71 -0.44
C ALA A 67 2.59 -0.84 -1.32
N LEU A 68 3.76 -1.13 -0.75
CA LEU A 68 4.99 -1.34 -1.50
C LEU A 68 4.92 -2.63 -2.34
N PHE A 69 4.40 -3.72 -1.77
CA PHE A 69 4.19 -4.97 -2.50
C PHE A 69 3.23 -4.79 -3.67
N THR A 70 2.06 -4.18 -3.42
CA THR A 70 1.07 -3.89 -4.46
C THR A 70 1.61 -2.92 -5.50
N SER A 71 2.39 -1.92 -5.10
CA SER A 71 3.04 -1.00 -6.05
C SER A 71 4.00 -1.74 -6.97
N ALA A 72 4.83 -2.64 -6.43
CA ALA A 72 5.74 -3.45 -7.23
C ALA A 72 4.98 -4.35 -8.22
N LEU A 73 3.95 -5.04 -7.75
CA LEU A 73 3.10 -5.90 -8.58
C LEU A 73 2.42 -5.09 -9.70
N MET A 74 1.80 -3.96 -9.35
CA MET A 74 1.09 -3.11 -10.30
C MET A 74 2.04 -2.42 -11.28
N SER A 75 3.25 -2.00 -10.87
CA SER A 75 4.25 -1.44 -11.80
C SER A 75 4.70 -2.48 -12.81
N TYR A 76 4.87 -3.73 -12.39
CA TYR A 76 5.19 -4.83 -13.29
C TYR A 76 4.04 -5.11 -14.27
N CYS A 77 2.80 -5.21 -13.77
CA CYS A 77 1.63 -5.56 -14.60
C CYS A 77 1.18 -4.42 -15.54
N LEU A 78 1.09 -3.18 -15.03
CA LEU A 78 0.46 -2.06 -15.73
C LEU A 78 1.48 -1.17 -16.44
N CYS A 79 2.63 -0.93 -15.82
CA CYS A 79 3.66 -0.03 -16.34
C CYS A 79 4.78 -0.76 -17.09
N LYS A 80 4.77 -2.11 -17.07
CA LYS A 80 5.81 -2.98 -17.64
C LYS A 80 7.22 -2.63 -17.17
N GLU A 81 7.34 -2.06 -15.97
CA GLU A 81 8.64 -1.74 -15.39
C GLU A 81 9.30 -3.05 -14.93
N LYS A 82 10.55 -3.28 -15.36
CA LYS A 82 11.33 -4.42 -14.87
C LYS A 82 11.79 -4.11 -13.44
N ILE A 83 11.41 -4.97 -12.50
CA ILE A 83 11.94 -4.93 -11.15
C ILE A 83 13.40 -5.37 -11.21
N GLY A 84 14.31 -4.42 -10.97
CA GLY A 84 15.73 -4.69 -10.82
C GLY A 84 16.04 -5.39 -9.49
N TRP A 85 17.30 -5.81 -9.31
CA TRP A 85 17.76 -6.56 -8.13
C TRP A 85 17.53 -5.79 -6.81
N SER A 86 17.65 -4.46 -6.84
CA SER A 86 17.35 -3.59 -5.71
C SER A 86 15.87 -3.60 -5.31
N GLY A 87 14.96 -3.73 -6.27
CA GLY A 87 13.52 -3.83 -6.00
C GLY A 87 13.16 -5.16 -5.35
N THR A 88 13.75 -6.27 -5.83
CA THR A 88 13.56 -7.60 -5.23
C THR A 88 14.08 -7.67 -3.80
N ALA A 89 15.26 -7.10 -3.54
CA ALA A 89 15.83 -6.99 -2.19
C ALA A 89 14.94 -6.14 -1.27
N GLY A 90 14.36 -5.06 -1.78
CA GLY A 90 13.40 -4.23 -1.05
C GLY A 90 12.15 -5.00 -0.64
N VAL A 91 11.55 -5.78 -1.56
CA VAL A 91 10.38 -6.62 -1.25
C VAL A 91 10.70 -7.68 -0.20
N LEU A 92 11.87 -8.32 -0.28
CA LEU A 92 12.32 -9.31 0.71
C LEU A 92 12.50 -8.68 2.10
N LEU A 93 13.14 -7.52 2.19
CA LEU A 93 13.31 -6.78 3.45
C LEU A 93 11.96 -6.40 4.07
N ILE A 94 10.98 -6.02 3.25
CA ILE A 94 9.62 -5.73 3.69
C ILE A 94 8.95 -6.99 4.28
N CYS A 95 9.06 -8.13 3.61
CA CYS A 95 8.51 -9.39 4.11
C CYS A 95 9.14 -9.80 5.46
N ILE A 96 10.46 -9.67 5.60
CA ILE A 96 11.18 -9.94 6.85
C ILE A 96 10.71 -8.99 7.96
N GLY A 97 10.60 -7.69 7.64
CA GLY A 97 10.13 -6.67 8.58
C GLY A 97 8.72 -6.93 9.11
N ILE A 98 7.80 -7.40 8.26
CA ILE A 98 6.44 -7.79 8.69
C ILE A 98 6.49 -9.00 9.63
N GLY A 99 7.30 -10.02 9.30
CA GLY A 99 7.45 -11.22 10.12
C GLY A 99 7.88 -10.86 11.54
N LEU A 100 8.92 -10.03 11.66
CA LEU A 100 9.43 -9.54 12.96
C LEU A 100 8.45 -8.68 13.74
N LEU A 101 7.46 -8.06 13.08
CA LEU A 101 6.49 -7.18 13.72
C LEU A 101 5.24 -7.93 14.25
N ASN A 102 5.04 -9.16 13.76
CA ASN A 102 3.93 -10.04 14.12
C ASN A 102 4.27 -11.05 15.22
N ASP A 103 5.56 -11.31 15.46
CA ASP A 103 6.05 -11.91 16.71
C ASP A 103 5.95 -10.92 17.89
#